data_AF-A0A423S3F5-F1
#
_entry.id   AF-A0A423S3F5-F1
#
_cell.length_a   1.000
_cell.length_b   1.000
_cell.length_c   1.000
_cell.angle_alpha   90.00
_cell.angle_beta   90.00
_cell.angle_gamma   90.00
#
_symmetry.space_group_name_H-M   'P 1'
#
loop_
_entity.id
_entity.type
_entity.pdbx_description
1 polymer ?
#
loop_
_entity_poly.entity_id
_entity_poly.type
_entity_poly.pdbx_seq_one_letter_code
_entity_poly.pdbx_strand_id
1 'polypeptide(L)'
;MEINQLKQVKVDAKTIKLCLKVRDRFSYIIEDTQGDVLFQQDDGYVPEFMPGEHYGDYVILDIDIDSGQIANWPKLTAADIEKAIKPDEY
;
A
#
# COMPACT_ATOMS: atom_id res chain seq x y z
N MET A 1 -33.74 -25.30 25.52
CA MET A 1 -32.61 -25.21 26.47
C MET A 1 -31.45 -24.61 25.71
N GLU A 2 -31.00 -23.44 26.10
CA GLU A 2 -29.85 -22.76 25.50
C GLU A 2 -28.60 -23.02 26.34
N ILE A 3 -27.46 -23.19 25.66
CA ILE A 3 -26.15 -23.36 26.31
C ILE A 3 -25.14 -22.44 25.63
N ASN A 4 -24.23 -21.89 26.43
CA ASN A 4 -23.11 -21.09 25.94
C ASN A 4 -21.91 -22.02 25.64
N GLN A 5 -21.41 -21.99 24.41
CA GLN A 5 -20.21 -22.74 24.00
C GLN A 5 -19.34 -21.91 23.05
N LEU A 6 -18.02 -22.03 23.20
CA LEU A 6 -17.04 -21.61 22.20
C LEU A 6 -16.86 -22.72 21.15
N LYS A 7 -17.14 -22.43 19.88
CA LYS A 7 -16.96 -23.36 18.76
C LYS A 7 -15.70 -22.97 17.99
N GLN A 8 -14.68 -23.83 18.01
CA GLN A 8 -13.56 -23.71 17.09
C GLN A 8 -13.99 -24.20 15.69
N VAL A 9 -13.73 -23.38 14.68
CA VAL A 9 -14.03 -23.69 13.27
C VAL A 9 -12.75 -23.48 12.48
N LYS A 10 -12.40 -24.43 11.60
CA LYS A 10 -11.34 -24.22 10.62
C LYS A 10 -11.88 -23.34 9.51
N VAL A 11 -11.17 -22.27 9.21
CA VAL A 11 -11.48 -21.35 8.11
C VAL A 11 -10.35 -21.39 7.09
N ASP A 12 -10.70 -21.20 5.83
CA ASP A 12 -9.75 -21.07 4.72
C ASP A 12 -9.56 -19.58 4.42
N ALA A 13 -8.68 -18.94 5.19
CA ALA A 13 -8.42 -17.51 5.05
C ALA A 13 -7.40 -17.27 3.93
N LYS A 14 -7.68 -16.31 3.05
CA LYS A 14 -6.82 -16.03 1.88
C LYS A 14 -6.15 -14.65 1.87
N THR A 15 -6.81 -13.62 2.43
CA THR A 15 -6.36 -12.23 2.27
C THR A 15 -6.49 -11.44 3.55
N ILE A 16 -5.46 -10.68 3.89
CA ILE A 16 -5.49 -9.64 4.92
C ILE A 16 -5.75 -8.30 4.23
N LYS A 17 -6.79 -7.57 4.66
CA LYS A 17 -7.09 -6.23 4.15
C LYS A 17 -6.64 -5.19 5.16
N LEU A 18 -5.82 -4.23 4.71
CA LEU A 18 -5.30 -3.13 5.51
C LEU A 18 -5.86 -1.79 5.01
N CYS A 19 -6.23 -0.92 5.94
CA CYS A 19 -6.55 0.48 5.68
C CYS A 19 -5.88 1.31 6.77
N LEU A 20 -4.80 2.00 6.40
CA LEU A 20 -3.92 2.70 7.35
C LEU A 20 -3.98 4.20 7.06
N LYS A 21 -4.44 5.01 8.02
CA LYS A 21 -4.45 6.46 7.86
C LYS A 21 -3.05 7.04 8.04
N VAL A 22 -2.62 7.87 7.10
CA VAL A 22 -1.40 8.69 7.17
C VAL A 22 -1.76 10.10 7.66
N ARG A 23 -0.82 10.77 8.33
CA ARG A 23 -0.98 12.13 8.86
C ARG A 23 -0.08 13.09 8.09
N ASP A 24 -0.32 13.18 6.78
CA ASP A 24 0.40 14.03 5.82
C ASP A 24 1.92 13.86 5.82
N ARG A 25 2.42 12.73 6.35
CA ARG A 25 3.83 12.36 6.50
C ARG A 25 4.12 11.03 5.84
N PHE A 26 3.62 10.85 4.63
CA PHE A 26 3.96 9.69 3.83
C PHE A 26 5.37 9.87 3.27
N SER A 27 6.23 8.87 3.48
CA SER A 27 7.59 8.87 2.98
C SER A 27 7.82 7.64 2.10
N TYR A 28 8.54 7.82 0.99
CA TYR A 28 8.95 6.72 0.12
C TYR A 28 10.23 7.07 -0.64
N ILE A 29 10.95 6.02 -1.05
CA ILE A 29 12.21 6.12 -1.80
C ILE A 29 12.05 5.28 -3.07
N ILE A 30 12.54 5.81 -4.18
CA ILE A 30 12.74 5.07 -5.43
C ILE A 30 14.25 4.93 -5.63
N GLU A 31 14.71 3.69 -5.73
CA GLU A 31 16.11 3.33 -5.93
C GLU A 31 16.30 2.70 -7.30
N ASP A 32 17.50 2.81 -7.85
CA ASP A 32 17.89 2.07 -9.03
C ASP A 32 18.36 0.63 -8.69
N THR A 33 18.81 -0.11 -9.70
CA THR A 33 19.27 -1.48 -9.52
C THR A 33 20.57 -1.64 -8.73
N GLN A 34 21.33 -0.55 -8.53
CA GLN A 34 22.56 -0.53 -7.74
C GLN A 34 22.28 -0.07 -6.29
N GLY A 35 21.06 0.38 -6.00
CA GLY A 35 20.66 0.93 -4.70
C GLY A 35 20.92 2.43 -4.58
N ASP A 36 21.23 3.13 -5.68
CA ASP A 36 21.35 4.58 -5.66
C ASP A 36 19.95 5.22 -5.65
N VAL A 37 19.75 6.18 -4.76
CA VAL A 37 18.47 6.89 -4.61
C VAL A 37 18.21 7.77 -5.84
N LEU A 38 17.14 7.47 -6.57
CA LEU A 38 16.65 8.27 -7.69
C LEU A 38 15.73 9.40 -7.24
N PHE A 39 14.89 9.12 -6.24
CA PHE A 39 13.94 10.08 -5.67
C PHE A 39 13.58 9.69 -4.24
N GLN A 40 13.30 10.69 -3.41
CA GLN A 40 12.85 10.51 -2.03
C GLN A 40 11.83 11.58 -1.67
N GLN A 41 10.69 11.15 -1.14
CA GLN A 41 9.76 11.99 -0.42
C GLN A 41 9.88 11.67 1.06
N ASP A 42 10.20 12.66 1.88
CA ASP A 42 10.30 12.50 3.34
C ASP A 42 9.01 12.88 4.07
N ASP A 43 8.18 13.73 3.45
CA ASP A 43 6.97 14.28 4.05
C ASP A 43 5.98 14.60 2.91
N GLY A 44 4.69 14.26 3.06
CA GLY A 44 3.71 14.45 1.99
C GLY A 44 2.53 13.47 2.00
N TYR A 45 1.72 13.54 0.94
CA TYR A 45 0.55 12.69 0.75
C TYR A 45 0.93 11.31 0.18
N VAL A 46 0.01 10.35 0.34
CA VAL A 46 0.08 9.05 -0.32
C VAL A 46 0.05 9.25 -1.84
N PRO A 47 1.07 8.80 -2.60
CA PRO A 47 1.18 9.07 -4.02
C PRO A 47 0.14 8.29 -4.83
N GLU A 48 -0.29 8.84 -5.96
CA GLU A 48 -1.36 8.27 -6.80
C GLU A 48 -1.10 6.85 -7.32
N PHE A 49 0.17 6.44 -7.40
CA PHE A 49 0.50 5.08 -7.83
C PHE A 49 0.19 4.02 -6.74
N MET A 50 -0.10 4.44 -5.51
CA MET A 50 -0.47 3.51 -4.45
C MET A 50 -1.85 2.90 -4.73
N PRO A 51 -2.05 1.62 -4.41
CA PRO A 51 -3.31 0.96 -4.68
C PRO A 51 -4.48 1.50 -3.84
N GLY A 52 -5.67 1.39 -4.41
CA GLY A 52 -6.94 1.71 -3.74
C GLY A 52 -7.33 3.19 -3.83
N GLU A 53 -8.53 3.50 -3.33
CA GLU A 53 -9.02 4.89 -3.26
C GLU A 53 -8.51 5.56 -1.99
N HIS A 54 -7.25 6.02 -2.04
CA HIS A 54 -6.56 6.54 -0.85
C HIS A 54 -6.82 8.02 -0.56
N TYR A 55 -7.26 8.82 -1.54
CA TYR A 55 -7.50 10.27 -1.41
C TYR A 55 -6.31 11.04 -0.81
N GLY A 56 -5.09 10.55 -1.00
CA GLY A 56 -3.85 11.10 -0.41
C GLY A 56 -3.60 10.74 1.07
N ASP A 57 -4.55 10.13 1.76
CA ASP A 57 -4.57 10.03 3.23
C ASP A 57 -4.49 8.60 3.77
N TYR A 58 -4.60 7.58 2.92
CA TYR A 58 -4.73 6.19 3.35
C TYR A 58 -3.80 5.25 2.57
N VAL A 59 -3.23 4.25 3.22
CA VAL A 59 -2.56 3.14 2.55
C VAL A 59 -3.50 1.94 2.59
N ILE A 60 -3.91 1.45 1.41
CA ILE A 60 -4.90 0.38 1.26
C ILE A 60 -4.24 -0.82 0.59
N LEU A 61 -4.01 -1.88 1.37
CA LEU A 61 -3.31 -3.08 0.89
C LEU A 61 -4.15 -4.32 1.09
N ASP A 62 -4.20 -5.15 0.04
CA ASP A 62 -4.66 -6.53 0.13
C ASP A 62 -3.40 -7.42 0.13
N ILE A 63 -3.15 -8.13 1.23
CA ILE A 63 -2.00 -9.04 1.36
C ILE A 63 -2.49 -10.47 1.17
N ASP A 64 -1.91 -11.18 0.20
CA ASP A 64 -2.12 -12.61 0.03
C ASP A 64 -1.43 -13.37 1.18
N ILE A 65 -2.19 -14.21 1.88
CA ILE A 65 -1.73 -14.86 3.12
C ILE A 65 -0.62 -15.89 2.85
N ASP A 66 -0.69 -16.59 1.72
CA ASP A 66 0.23 -17.67 1.41
C ASP A 66 1.61 -17.14 0.98
N SER A 67 1.62 -16.10 0.15
CA SER A 67 2.84 -15.50 -0.39
C SER A 67 3.37 -14.32 0.42
N GLY A 68 2.52 -13.67 1.22
CA GLY A 68 2.83 -12.40 1.89
C GLY A 68 2.93 -11.21 0.92
N GLN A 69 2.59 -11.39 -0.35
CA GLN A 69 2.69 -10.34 -1.36
C GLN A 69 1.48 -9.41 -1.35
N ILE A 70 1.70 -8.16 -1.73
CA ILE A 70 0.61 -7.21 -1.98
C ILE A 70 -0.08 -7.61 -3.28
N ALA A 71 -1.34 -8.04 -3.18
CA ALA A 71 -2.14 -8.58 -4.27
C ALA A 71 -2.87 -7.51 -5.10
N ASN A 72 -2.99 -6.29 -4.59
CA ASN A 72 -3.69 -5.19 -5.25
C ASN A 72 -2.75 -4.11 -5.84
N TRP A 73 -1.44 -4.32 -5.83
CA TRP A 73 -0.49 -3.34 -6.35
C TRP A 73 -0.65 -3.15 -7.87
N PRO A 74 -0.85 -1.92 -8.38
CA PRO A 74 -1.03 -1.70 -9.80
C PRO A 74 0.28 -1.95 -10.55
N LYS A 75 0.17 -2.39 -11.80
CA LYS A 75 1.32 -2.42 -12.69
C LYS A 75 1.69 -0.99 -13.07
N LEU A 76 2.86 -0.54 -12.60
CA LEU A 76 3.37 0.81 -12.88
C LEU A 76 3.95 0.90 -14.29
N THR A 77 3.75 2.04 -14.93
CA THR A 77 4.39 2.44 -16.18
C THR A 77 5.53 3.42 -15.90
N ALA A 78 6.43 3.63 -16.88
CA ALA A 78 7.46 4.65 -16.76
C ALA A 78 6.86 6.05 -16.53
N ALA A 79 5.71 6.35 -17.14
CA ALA A 79 5.03 7.63 -16.98
C ALA A 79 4.52 7.85 -15.54
N ASP A 80 4.05 6.80 -14.85
CA ASP A 80 3.62 6.89 -13.45
C ASP A 80 4.79 7.23 -12.53
N ILE A 81 5.95 6.60 -12.78
CA ILE A 81 7.19 6.89 -12.05
C ILE A 81 7.67 8.31 -12.37
N GLU A 82 7.67 8.72 -13.63
CA GLU A 82 8.04 10.08 -14.03
C GLU A 82 7.15 11.14 -13.38
N LYS A 83 5.84 10.86 -13.21
CA LYS A 83 4.91 11.75 -12.52
C LYS A 83 5.24 11.82 -11.02
N ALA A 84 5.58 10.68 -10.40
CA ALA A 84 5.89 10.61 -8.98
C ALA A 84 7.16 11.40 -8.59
N ILE A 85 8.15 11.47 -9.48
CA ILE A 85 9.43 12.15 -9.22
C ILE A 85 9.47 13.62 -9.65
N LYS A 86 8.46 14.09 -10.40
CA LYS A 86 8.37 15.49 -10.80
C LYS A 86 7.65 16.27 -9.70
N PRO A 87 8.25 17.33 -9.15
CA PRO A 87 7.49 18.25 -8.31
C PRO A 87 6.39 18.87 -9.17
N ASP A 88 5.17 18.94 -8.65
CA ASP A 88 4.09 19.69 -9.29
C ASP A 88 4.61 21.11 -9.59
N GLU A 89 4.74 21.46 -10.88
CA GLU A 89 4.95 22.84 -11.30
C GLU A 89 3.66 23.61 -10.99
N TYR A 90 3.59 24.20 -9.80
CA TYR A 90 2.56 25.18 -9.42
C TYR A 90 2.92 26.58 -9.93
#